data_AF-A0A7S3PL60-F1
#
_entry.id   AF-A0A7S3PL60-F1
#
_cell.length_a   1.000
_cell.length_b   1.000
_cell.length_c   1.000
_cell.angle_alpha   90.00
_cell.angle_beta   90.00
_cell.angle_gamma   90.00
#
_symmetry.space_group_name_H-M   'P 1'
#
loop_
_entity.id
_entity.type
_entity.pdbx_description
1 polymer ?
#
loop_
_entity_poly.entity_id
_entity_poly.type
_entity_poly.pdbx_seq_one_letter_code
_entity_poly.pdbx_strand_id
1 'polypeptide(L)'
;MCRCEGGCWYGTSRCYIGLLNIVSLLAGFVLLGMSIYLIKYFDGYEDPILVGLGVWGPLAISIAMIVIGIFGVVGICCLRKLNGCAKCSLSFYLVLSVVLWAAVLVVSSIMFVYASTAQQVADDPPYDFDGAAEDLNTWQLAVWNKCCFESNYSTIEVSLCGDDPVNGVYPGCENQLDTGDLCSCYTDQEGYDNIASKISNEGCSVWEDIRFKGNQWVGDNTTSGCGGGEPRPFQQDFATYVHDYVFPVGFSILGLALVMLVASCCSCCLLGSDAGSDGDAYKQTRRHDDGTLQLDEEESETIALA
;
A
#
# COMPACT_ATOMS: atom_id res chain seq x y z
N MET A 1 17.01 22.79 -14.78
CA MET A 1 17.94 22.10 -13.86
C MET A 1 18.20 22.97 -12.64
N CYS A 2 17.94 22.45 -11.44
CA CYS A 2 18.21 23.14 -10.17
C CYS A 2 19.71 23.07 -9.86
N ARG A 3 20.41 24.20 -9.77
CA ARG A 3 21.81 24.26 -9.29
C ARG A 3 21.85 24.16 -7.74
N CYS A 4 22.65 23.23 -7.23
CA CYS A 4 22.87 23.01 -5.79
C CYS A 4 23.99 23.95 -5.29
N GLU A 5 23.73 25.25 -5.17
CA GLU A 5 24.71 26.22 -4.64
C GLU A 5 24.31 26.61 -3.21
N GLY A 6 25.12 26.21 -2.21
CA GLY A 6 24.90 26.45 -0.78
C GLY A 6 25.86 25.61 0.08
N GLY A 7 26.07 25.98 1.36
CA GLY A 7 26.93 25.24 2.29
C GLY A 7 26.62 23.74 2.33
N CYS A 8 27.63 22.91 2.62
CA CYS A 8 27.70 21.48 2.33
C CYS A 8 26.47 20.62 2.77
N TRP A 9 25.65 21.11 3.71
CA TRP A 9 24.44 20.46 4.22
C TRP A 9 23.12 20.97 3.62
N TYR A 10 23.07 22.24 3.18
CA TYR A 10 21.85 22.86 2.64
C TYR A 10 21.68 22.61 1.14
N GLY A 11 22.79 22.57 0.40
CA GLY A 11 22.77 22.29 -1.03
C GLY A 11 22.44 20.82 -1.35
N THR A 12 22.96 19.89 -0.54
CA THR A 12 22.81 18.44 -0.71
C THR A 12 21.39 17.97 -0.38
N SER A 13 20.80 18.45 0.71
CA SER A 13 19.42 18.10 1.11
C SER A 13 18.37 18.50 0.07
N ARG A 14 18.50 19.70 -0.52
CA ARG A 14 17.60 20.17 -1.60
C ARG A 14 17.65 19.28 -2.83
N CYS A 15 18.85 18.90 -3.26
CA CYS A 15 19.02 18.07 -4.46
C CYS A 15 18.60 16.61 -4.22
N TYR A 16 18.81 16.10 -3.00
CA TYR A 16 18.31 14.79 -2.58
C TYR A 16 16.77 14.73 -2.58
N ILE A 17 16.09 15.68 -1.94
CA ILE A 17 14.61 15.72 -1.91
C ILE A 17 14.06 15.91 -3.33
N GLY A 18 14.71 16.71 -4.17
CA GLY A 18 14.33 16.88 -5.57
C GLY A 18 14.39 15.57 -6.35
N LEU A 19 15.51 14.84 -6.21
CA LEU A 19 15.69 13.53 -6.85
C LEU A 19 14.64 12.52 -6.36
N LEU A 20 14.43 12.42 -5.05
CA LEU A 20 13.44 11.51 -4.47
C LEU A 20 12.02 11.78 -4.98
N ASN A 21 11.62 13.04 -5.08
CA ASN A 21 10.29 13.39 -5.59
C ASN A 21 10.12 13.09 -7.08
N ILE A 22 11.17 13.27 -7.89
CA ILE A 22 11.14 12.88 -9.30
C ILE A 22 11.02 11.36 -9.45
N VAL A 23 11.83 10.60 -8.70
CA VAL A 23 11.77 9.13 -8.70
C VAL A 23 10.40 8.63 -8.23
N SER A 24 9.88 9.20 -7.14
CA SER A 24 8.54 8.88 -6.63
C SER A 24 7.44 9.17 -7.65
N LEU A 25 7.53 10.30 -8.35
CA LEU A 25 6.57 10.69 -9.40
C LEU A 25 6.62 9.71 -10.59
N LEU A 26 7.80 9.33 -11.05
CA LEU A 26 7.96 8.31 -12.10
C LEU A 26 7.42 6.95 -11.67
N ALA A 27 7.73 6.51 -10.46
CA ALA A 27 7.20 5.28 -9.89
C ALA A 27 5.66 5.31 -9.77
N GLY A 28 5.10 6.46 -9.37
CA GLY A 28 3.66 6.68 -9.32
C GLY A 28 3.00 6.55 -10.70
N PHE A 29 3.59 7.08 -11.76
CA PHE A 29 3.05 6.90 -13.12
C PHE A 29 3.13 5.45 -13.62
N VAL A 30 4.22 4.75 -13.32
CA VAL A 30 4.35 3.31 -13.64
C VAL A 30 3.27 2.51 -12.91
N LEU A 31 3.12 2.75 -11.60
CA LEU A 31 2.12 2.06 -10.78
C LEU A 31 0.70 2.39 -11.26
N LEU A 32 0.42 3.64 -11.63
CA LEU A 32 -0.88 4.04 -12.19
C LEU A 32 -1.20 3.27 -13.48
N GLY A 33 -0.21 3.13 -14.38
CA GLY A 33 -0.37 2.34 -15.60
C GLY A 33 -0.66 0.87 -15.31
N MET A 34 0.05 0.28 -14.34
CA MET A 34 -0.20 -1.10 -13.88
C MET A 34 -1.61 -1.22 -13.27
N SER A 35 -2.03 -0.30 -12.41
CA SER A 35 -3.37 -0.32 -11.79
C SER A 35 -4.48 -0.22 -12.84
N ILE A 36 -4.33 0.65 -13.85
CA ILE A 36 -5.31 0.76 -14.95
C ILE A 36 -5.35 -0.54 -15.78
N TYR A 37 -4.20 -1.19 -15.99
CA TYR A 37 -4.15 -2.49 -16.64
C TYR A 37 -4.86 -3.56 -15.80
N LEU A 38 -4.61 -3.61 -14.49
CA LEU A 38 -5.28 -4.53 -13.57
C LEU A 38 -6.79 -4.30 -13.53
N ILE A 39 -7.28 -3.05 -13.51
CA ILE A 39 -8.72 -2.76 -13.56
C ILE A 39 -9.37 -3.40 -14.80
N LYS A 40 -8.70 -3.31 -15.96
CA LYS A 40 -9.21 -3.92 -17.19
C LYS A 40 -9.10 -5.44 -17.20
N TYR A 41 -8.06 -5.98 -16.58
CA TYR A 41 -7.82 -7.42 -16.51
C TYR A 41 -8.79 -8.10 -15.52
N PHE A 42 -9.15 -7.42 -14.44
CA PHE A 42 -10.10 -7.87 -13.43
C PHE A 42 -11.52 -7.29 -13.63
N ASP A 43 -11.83 -6.77 -14.82
CA ASP A 43 -13.17 -6.25 -15.13
C ASP A 43 -14.16 -7.42 -15.11
N GLY A 44 -15.10 -7.41 -14.14
CA GLY A 44 -16.03 -8.52 -13.88
C GLY A 44 -15.86 -9.22 -12.53
N TYR A 45 -14.80 -8.90 -11.76
CA TYR A 45 -14.65 -9.36 -10.38
C TYR A 45 -15.37 -8.43 -9.39
N GLU A 46 -16.26 -8.99 -8.56
CA GLU A 46 -16.97 -8.25 -7.51
C GLU A 46 -16.45 -8.53 -6.09
N ASP A 47 -15.31 -9.23 -5.92
CA ASP A 47 -14.76 -9.50 -4.59
C ASP A 47 -14.24 -8.19 -3.94
N PRO A 48 -14.91 -7.68 -2.90
CA PRO A 48 -14.57 -6.38 -2.32
C PRO A 48 -13.19 -6.35 -1.68
N ILE A 49 -12.62 -7.49 -1.25
CA ILE A 49 -11.33 -7.53 -0.57
C ILE A 49 -10.21 -7.61 -1.60
N LEU A 50 -10.28 -8.58 -2.51
CA LEU A 50 -9.23 -8.78 -3.52
C LEU A 50 -9.21 -7.64 -4.55
N VAL A 51 -10.38 -7.20 -5.01
CA VAL A 51 -10.50 -6.07 -5.95
C VAL A 51 -10.25 -4.75 -5.22
N GLY A 52 -10.79 -4.60 -4.01
CA GLY A 52 -10.59 -3.41 -3.19
C GLY A 52 -9.12 -3.15 -2.91
N LEU A 53 -8.42 -4.10 -2.30
CA LEU A 53 -7.03 -3.91 -1.93
C LEU A 53 -6.06 -4.18 -3.08
N GLY A 54 -6.34 -5.15 -3.94
CA GLY A 54 -5.44 -5.54 -5.03
C GLY A 54 -5.48 -4.62 -6.25
N VAL A 55 -6.63 -3.97 -6.52
CA VAL A 55 -6.80 -3.10 -7.69
C VAL A 55 -6.93 -1.63 -7.28
N TRP A 56 -7.89 -1.32 -6.40
CA TRP A 56 -8.14 0.07 -5.99
C TRP A 56 -7.06 0.62 -5.05
N GLY A 57 -6.44 -0.24 -4.23
CA GLY A 57 -5.31 0.13 -3.37
C GLY A 57 -4.14 0.72 -4.15
N PRO A 58 -3.50 -0.03 -5.07
CA PRO A 58 -2.42 0.46 -5.91
C PRO A 58 -2.80 1.71 -6.72
N LEU A 59 -4.05 1.81 -7.19
CA LEU A 59 -4.55 3.00 -7.87
C LEU A 59 -4.50 4.23 -6.96
N ALA A 60 -5.10 4.14 -5.77
CA ALA A 60 -5.12 5.24 -4.80
C ALA A 60 -3.69 5.67 -4.40
N ILE A 61 -2.82 4.70 -4.13
CA ILE A 61 -1.41 4.95 -3.78
C ILE A 61 -0.69 5.66 -4.93
N SER A 62 -0.89 5.21 -6.18
CA SER A 62 -0.24 5.82 -7.35
C SER A 62 -0.63 7.29 -7.53
N ILE A 63 -1.92 7.62 -7.35
CA ILE A 63 -2.42 9.00 -7.42
C ILE A 63 -1.80 9.84 -6.30
N ALA A 64 -1.78 9.33 -5.07
CA ALA A 64 -1.17 10.01 -3.93
C ALA A 64 0.33 10.28 -4.18
N MET A 65 1.08 9.30 -4.69
CA MET A 65 2.50 9.45 -5.03
C MET A 65 2.74 10.54 -6.09
N ILE A 66 1.91 10.57 -7.15
CA ILE A 66 2.00 11.59 -8.19
C ILE A 66 1.75 12.98 -7.60
N VAL A 67 0.67 13.13 -6.81
CA VAL A 67 0.32 14.41 -6.19
C VAL A 67 1.44 14.90 -5.27
N ILE A 68 1.94 14.03 -4.37
CA ILE A 68 3.05 14.35 -3.46
C ILE A 68 4.30 14.72 -4.25
N GLY A 69 4.65 13.97 -5.30
CA GLY A 69 5.78 14.25 -6.17
C GLY A 69 5.69 15.61 -6.86
N ILE A 70 4.51 15.99 -7.37
CA ILE A 70 4.27 17.31 -7.97
C ILE A 70 4.51 18.42 -6.94
N PHE A 71 3.92 18.34 -5.75
CA PHE A 71 4.11 19.35 -4.71
C PHE A 71 5.54 19.43 -4.20
N GLY A 72 6.27 18.30 -4.14
CA GLY A 72 7.68 18.27 -3.81
C GLY A 72 8.55 18.97 -4.86
N VAL A 73 8.34 18.67 -6.14
CA VAL A 73 9.09 19.30 -7.25
C VAL A 73 8.75 20.79 -7.37
N VAL A 74 7.46 21.16 -7.29
CA VAL A 74 7.01 22.56 -7.33
C VAL A 74 7.56 23.33 -6.13
N GLY A 75 7.51 22.77 -4.93
CA GLY A 75 8.08 23.39 -3.72
C GLY A 75 9.56 23.73 -3.88
N ILE A 76 10.35 22.80 -4.44
CA ILE A 76 11.78 23.02 -4.71
C ILE A 76 12.03 24.03 -5.82
N CYS A 77 11.22 24.04 -6.88
CA CYS A 77 11.35 25.02 -7.96
C CYS A 77 10.96 26.43 -7.52
N CYS A 78 9.91 26.55 -6.69
CA CYS A 78 9.38 27.82 -6.20
C CYS A 78 10.27 28.47 -5.13
N LEU A 79 11.09 27.70 -4.40
CA LEU A 79 12.11 28.18 -3.46
C LEU A 79 13.05 29.24 -4.06
N ARG A 80 13.19 29.30 -5.39
CA ARG A 80 14.05 30.27 -6.07
C ARG A 80 13.38 31.58 -6.46
N LYS A 81 12.05 31.61 -6.57
CA LYS A 81 11.35 32.71 -7.27
C LYS A 81 10.53 33.59 -6.34
N LEU A 82 9.91 33.03 -5.30
CA LEU A 82 9.00 33.74 -4.38
C LEU A 82 8.99 33.06 -3.00
N ASN A 83 9.48 33.74 -1.95
CA ASN A 83 9.64 33.20 -0.59
C ASN A 83 8.32 32.71 0.05
N GLY A 84 7.16 33.19 -0.41
CA GLY A 84 5.84 32.80 0.14
C GLY A 84 5.28 31.48 -0.42
N CYS A 85 5.34 31.25 -1.73
CA CYS A 85 4.74 30.05 -2.35
C CYS A 85 5.47 28.75 -1.99
N ALA A 86 6.78 28.83 -1.78
CA ALA A 86 7.62 27.71 -1.41
C ALA A 86 7.21 27.08 -0.07
N LYS A 87 6.99 27.92 0.95
CA LYS A 87 6.64 27.47 2.31
C LYS A 87 5.30 26.74 2.32
N CYS A 88 4.28 27.27 1.64
CA CYS A 88 2.98 26.62 1.54
C CYS A 88 3.04 25.27 0.81
N SER A 89 3.73 25.21 -0.34
CA SER A 89 3.87 23.97 -1.11
C SER A 89 4.64 22.89 -0.35
N LEU A 90 5.74 23.26 0.33
CA LEU A 90 6.55 22.34 1.11
C LEU A 90 5.83 21.88 2.39
N SER A 91 5.05 22.75 3.02
CA SER A 91 4.20 22.39 4.15
C SER A 91 3.09 21.41 3.74
N PHE A 92 2.46 21.63 2.59
CA PHE A 92 1.43 20.71 2.08
C PHE A 92 2.04 19.35 1.71
N TYR A 93 3.20 19.35 1.06
CA TYR A 93 4.01 18.15 0.81
C TYR A 93 4.29 17.37 2.10
N LEU A 94 4.72 18.07 3.16
CA LEU A 94 5.02 17.45 4.45
C LEU A 94 3.78 16.77 5.05
N VAL A 95 2.65 17.48 5.12
CA VAL A 95 1.40 16.96 5.67
C VAL A 95 0.94 15.72 4.89
N LEU A 96 0.93 15.79 3.56
CA LEU A 96 0.56 14.64 2.73
C LEU A 96 1.53 13.46 2.89
N SER A 97 2.84 13.74 3.00
CA SER A 97 3.85 12.68 3.19
C SER A 97 3.68 11.96 4.52
N VAL A 98 3.35 12.68 5.60
CA VAL A 98 3.07 12.09 6.92
C VAL A 98 1.78 11.27 6.90
N VAL A 99 0.72 11.76 6.25
CA VAL A 99 -0.53 11.01 6.10
C VAL A 99 -0.30 9.73 5.29
N LEU A 100 0.42 9.81 4.18
CA LEU A 100 0.75 8.64 3.36
C LEU A 100 1.63 7.65 4.14
N TRP A 101 2.61 8.15 4.90
CA TRP A 101 3.45 7.31 5.76
C TRP A 101 2.62 6.54 6.79
N ALA A 102 1.67 7.21 7.47
CA ALA A 102 0.77 6.56 8.42
C ALA A 102 -0.11 5.49 7.73
N ALA A 103 -0.66 5.80 6.55
CA ALA A 103 -1.43 4.84 5.76
C ALA A 103 -0.59 3.61 5.36
N VAL A 104 0.65 3.83 4.93
CA VAL A 104 1.59 2.76 4.58
C VAL A 104 1.90 1.85 5.77
N LEU A 105 2.05 2.41 6.98
CA LEU A 105 2.23 1.61 8.19
C LEU A 105 1.00 0.76 8.53
N VAL A 106 -0.21 1.32 8.39
CA VAL A 106 -1.45 0.57 8.61
C VAL A 106 -1.56 -0.59 7.62
N VAL A 107 -1.34 -0.33 6.32
CA VAL A 107 -1.38 -1.37 5.28
C VAL A 107 -0.33 -2.44 5.54
N SER A 108 0.91 -2.05 5.85
CA SER A 108 1.98 -2.99 6.17
C SER A 108 1.63 -3.86 7.38
N SER A 109 1.01 -3.28 8.41
CA SER A 109 0.57 -4.02 9.60
C SER A 109 -0.50 -5.05 9.24
N ILE A 110 -1.49 -4.67 8.42
CA ILE A 110 -2.54 -5.57 7.93
C ILE A 110 -1.93 -6.71 7.11
N MET A 111 -0.95 -6.44 6.24
CA MET A 111 -0.28 -7.49 5.46
C MET A 111 0.48 -8.48 6.33
N PHE A 112 1.18 -8.02 7.38
CA PHE A 112 1.86 -8.92 8.31
C PHE A 112 0.89 -9.75 9.14
N VAL A 113 -0.22 -9.16 9.59
CA VAL A 113 -1.30 -9.89 10.26
C VAL A 113 -1.87 -10.95 9.32
N TYR A 114 -2.24 -10.57 8.09
CA TYR A 114 -2.78 -11.49 7.09
C TYR A 114 -1.81 -12.64 6.75
N ALA A 115 -0.51 -12.35 6.63
CA ALA A 115 0.50 -13.38 6.41
C ALA A 115 0.63 -14.34 7.60
N SER A 116 0.57 -13.82 8.82
CA SER A 116 0.55 -14.65 10.03
C SER A 116 -0.71 -15.50 10.11
N THR A 117 -1.87 -14.92 9.78
CA THR A 117 -3.17 -15.60 9.76
C THR A 117 -3.22 -16.69 8.70
N ALA A 118 -2.63 -16.47 7.51
CA ALA A 118 -2.53 -17.50 6.49
C ALA A 118 -1.73 -18.71 6.99
N GLN A 119 -0.62 -18.47 7.70
CA GLN A 119 0.16 -19.54 8.33
C GLN A 119 -0.65 -20.28 9.41
N GLN A 120 -1.37 -19.53 10.26
CA GLN A 120 -2.26 -20.11 11.26
C GLN A 120 -3.31 -21.03 10.61
N VAL A 121 -3.97 -20.57 9.54
CA VAL A 121 -4.95 -21.38 8.82
C VAL A 121 -4.35 -22.67 8.25
N ALA A 122 -3.07 -22.66 7.85
CA ALA A 122 -2.37 -23.83 7.31
C ALA A 122 -1.85 -24.82 8.37
N ASP A 123 -1.57 -24.37 9.59
CA ASP A 123 -0.97 -25.17 10.66
C ASP A 123 -2.00 -25.63 11.70
N ASP A 124 -2.99 -24.79 11.99
CA ASP A 124 -3.97 -25.02 13.04
C ASP A 124 -5.27 -25.61 12.49
N PRO A 125 -6.03 -26.35 13.32
CA PRO A 125 -7.32 -26.89 12.94
C PRO A 125 -8.42 -25.80 12.94
N PRO A 126 -9.49 -25.96 12.15
CA PRO A 126 -10.46 -24.90 11.88
C PRO A 126 -11.28 -24.42 13.09
N TYR A 127 -11.34 -25.19 14.17
CA TYR A 127 -12.04 -24.82 15.40
C TYR A 127 -11.25 -23.85 16.29
N ASP A 128 -9.95 -23.70 16.06
CA ASP A 128 -9.11 -22.73 16.75
C ASP A 128 -9.08 -21.37 16.02
N PHE A 129 -9.81 -21.25 14.90
CA PHE A 129 -9.86 -20.01 14.13
C PHE A 129 -10.83 -19.02 14.75
N ASP A 130 -10.37 -17.78 14.92
CA ASP A 130 -11.18 -16.64 15.30
C ASP A 130 -11.00 -15.46 14.34
N GLY A 131 -12.08 -14.72 14.09
CA GLY A 131 -12.07 -13.48 13.31
C GLY A 131 -11.42 -13.62 11.93
N ALA A 132 -10.22 -13.03 11.75
CA ALA A 132 -9.54 -13.02 10.45
C ALA A 132 -9.11 -14.40 9.95
N ALA A 133 -8.80 -15.35 10.86
CA ALA A 133 -8.46 -16.71 10.48
C ALA A 133 -9.67 -17.46 9.91
N GLU A 134 -10.82 -17.25 10.54
CA GLU A 134 -12.10 -17.82 10.12
C GLU A 134 -12.53 -17.29 8.74
N ASP A 135 -12.46 -15.97 8.55
CA ASP A 135 -12.75 -15.32 7.27
C ASP A 135 -11.84 -15.84 6.15
N LEU A 136 -10.53 -15.94 6.44
CA LEU A 136 -9.55 -16.41 5.46
C LEU A 136 -9.74 -17.89 5.11
N ASN A 137 -9.98 -18.74 6.10
CA ASN A 137 -10.30 -20.14 5.90
C ASN A 137 -11.55 -20.30 5.02
N THR A 138 -12.63 -19.58 5.35
CA THR A 138 -13.88 -19.61 4.58
C THR A 138 -13.67 -19.16 3.14
N TRP A 139 -12.90 -18.10 2.93
CA TRP A 139 -12.54 -17.64 1.58
C TRP A 139 -11.72 -18.68 0.81
N GLN A 140 -10.70 -19.27 1.42
CA GLN A 140 -9.86 -20.30 0.78
C GLN A 140 -10.68 -21.52 0.39
N LEU A 141 -11.58 -21.97 1.26
CA LEU A 141 -12.48 -23.09 0.98
C LEU A 141 -13.48 -22.78 -0.12
N ALA A 142 -14.01 -21.55 -0.17
CA ALA A 142 -14.90 -21.13 -1.25
C ALA A 142 -14.18 -21.10 -2.60
N VAL A 143 -12.95 -20.58 -2.65
CA VAL A 143 -12.10 -20.61 -3.85
C VAL A 143 -11.81 -22.03 -4.26
N TRP A 144 -11.42 -22.89 -3.32
CA TRP A 144 -11.18 -24.29 -3.61
C TRP A 144 -12.43 -24.97 -4.18
N ASN A 145 -13.58 -24.84 -3.51
CA ASN A 145 -14.81 -25.51 -3.94
C ASN A 145 -15.33 -25.00 -5.30
N LYS A 146 -15.16 -23.72 -5.60
CA LYS A 146 -15.62 -23.14 -6.88
C LYS A 146 -14.66 -23.37 -8.04
N CYS A 147 -13.36 -23.33 -7.78
CA CYS A 147 -12.36 -23.34 -8.83
C CYS A 147 -11.66 -24.70 -9.02
N CYS A 148 -11.72 -25.60 -8.04
CA CYS A 148 -10.99 -26.88 -8.08
C CYS A 148 -11.88 -28.11 -8.28
N PHE A 149 -13.11 -28.03 -7.78
CA PHE A 149 -13.97 -29.20 -7.55
C PHE A 149 -14.37 -29.94 -8.85
N GLU A 150 -14.43 -29.26 -10.00
CA GLU A 150 -14.91 -29.86 -11.25
C GLU A 150 -13.93 -30.81 -11.96
N SER A 151 -12.64 -30.83 -11.60
CA SER A 151 -11.63 -31.53 -12.43
C SER A 151 -11.46 -33.03 -12.17
N ASN A 152 -11.68 -33.56 -10.94
CA ASN A 152 -11.57 -35.01 -10.61
C ASN A 152 -12.07 -35.43 -9.20
N TYR A 153 -12.56 -34.52 -8.36
CA TYR A 153 -12.74 -34.74 -6.91
C TYR A 153 -14.20 -34.69 -6.46
N SER A 154 -15.14 -35.17 -7.29
CA SER A 154 -16.60 -35.06 -7.08
C SER A 154 -17.16 -35.75 -5.83
N THR A 155 -16.31 -36.28 -4.95
CA THR A 155 -16.68 -36.92 -3.68
C THR A 155 -16.31 -36.10 -2.44
N ILE A 156 -15.54 -35.01 -2.57
CA ILE A 156 -15.09 -34.21 -1.42
C ILE A 156 -15.96 -32.95 -1.30
N GLU A 157 -17.10 -33.07 -0.61
CA GLU A 157 -17.91 -31.90 -0.25
C GLU A 157 -17.30 -31.20 0.97
N VAL A 158 -16.95 -29.91 0.81
CA VAL A 158 -16.65 -29.07 1.97
C VAL A 158 -17.95 -28.85 2.73
N SER A 159 -17.93 -29.11 4.03
CA SER A 159 -19.12 -29.02 4.88
C SER A 159 -18.92 -28.03 6.03
N LEU A 160 -20.04 -27.64 6.64
CA LEU A 160 -20.07 -26.85 7.85
C LEU A 160 -19.47 -27.66 9.01
N CYS A 161 -18.52 -27.07 9.75
CA CYS A 161 -18.05 -27.65 11.01
C CYS A 161 -19.23 -27.72 11.99
N GLY A 162 -19.56 -28.90 12.52
CA GLY A 162 -20.58 -28.96 13.57
C GLY A 162 -20.20 -28.17 14.82
N ASP A 163 -21.18 -27.75 15.63
CA ASP A 163 -20.90 -26.94 16.83
C ASP A 163 -20.20 -27.73 17.94
N ASP A 164 -20.47 -29.04 18.02
CA ASP A 164 -19.97 -29.92 19.08
C ASP A 164 -19.18 -31.11 18.48
N PRO A 165 -17.93 -31.34 18.90
CA PRO A 165 -17.15 -32.49 18.45
C PRO A 165 -17.67 -33.78 19.08
N VAL A 166 -18.06 -34.75 18.26
CA VAL A 166 -18.43 -36.10 18.70
C VAL A 166 -17.15 -36.93 18.76
N ASN A 167 -16.72 -37.34 19.96
CA ASN A 167 -15.44 -38.05 20.19
C ASN A 167 -14.19 -37.26 19.74
N GLY A 168 -14.21 -35.92 19.83
CA GLY A 168 -13.10 -35.08 19.38
C GLY A 168 -13.07 -34.87 17.85
N VAL A 169 -14.12 -35.31 17.16
CA VAL A 169 -14.30 -35.19 15.71
C VAL A 169 -15.48 -34.28 15.45
N TYR A 170 -15.25 -33.20 14.71
CA TYR A 170 -16.34 -32.34 14.28
C TYR A 170 -17.17 -33.02 13.18
N PRO A 171 -18.52 -32.94 13.26
CA PRO A 171 -19.39 -33.31 12.15
C PRO A 171 -18.93 -32.60 10.87
N GLY A 172 -18.74 -33.35 9.78
CA GLY A 172 -18.14 -32.85 8.53
C GLY A 172 -16.65 -33.22 8.33
N CYS A 173 -15.96 -33.61 9.39
CA CYS A 173 -14.56 -34.06 9.36
C CYS A 173 -14.41 -35.60 9.45
N GLU A 174 -15.52 -36.32 9.46
CA GLU A 174 -15.61 -37.72 9.89
C GLU A 174 -14.78 -38.68 9.03
N ASN A 175 -14.58 -38.35 7.75
CA ASN A 175 -13.83 -39.16 6.80
C ASN A 175 -12.32 -38.86 6.78
N GLN A 176 -11.85 -37.82 7.47
CA GLN A 176 -10.45 -37.35 7.41
C GLN A 176 -9.59 -37.80 8.60
N LEU A 177 -10.17 -38.48 9.61
CA LEU A 177 -9.41 -38.93 10.77
C LEU A 177 -8.51 -40.15 10.54
N ASP A 178 -8.83 -40.99 9.57
CA ASP A 178 -8.05 -42.21 9.34
C ASP A 178 -6.68 -41.92 8.68
N THR A 179 -6.47 -40.72 8.13
CA THR A 179 -5.20 -40.34 7.49
C THR A 179 -4.29 -39.48 8.38
N GLY A 180 -4.81 -38.95 9.50
CA GLY A 180 -4.07 -38.01 10.35
C GLY A 180 -3.97 -36.60 9.77
N ASP A 181 -4.74 -36.30 8.72
CA ASP A 181 -4.77 -34.99 8.09
C ASP A 181 -5.71 -34.03 8.85
N LEU A 182 -5.34 -32.75 8.86
CA LEU A 182 -6.12 -31.70 9.50
C LEU A 182 -7.41 -31.44 8.73
N CYS A 183 -8.54 -31.40 9.44
CA CYS A 183 -9.85 -31.19 8.82
C CYS A 183 -9.95 -29.82 8.12
N SER A 184 -10.67 -29.77 7.01
CA SER A 184 -10.98 -28.54 6.27
C SER A 184 -12.49 -28.32 6.18
N CYS A 185 -13.05 -27.53 7.09
CA CYS A 185 -14.47 -27.16 7.14
C CYS A 185 -14.62 -25.64 7.38
N TYR A 186 -15.77 -25.07 7.01
CA TYR A 186 -16.11 -23.67 7.32
C TYR A 186 -17.07 -23.62 8.51
N THR A 187 -17.05 -22.53 9.26
CA THR A 187 -17.83 -22.35 10.51
C THR A 187 -19.08 -21.50 10.33
N ASP A 188 -19.13 -20.68 9.27
CA ASP A 188 -20.29 -19.84 8.92
C ASP A 188 -20.80 -20.16 7.51
N GLN A 189 -21.98 -20.78 7.42
CA GLN A 189 -22.64 -21.08 6.16
C GLN A 189 -23.02 -19.82 5.38
N GLU A 190 -23.51 -18.77 6.05
CA GLU A 190 -23.96 -17.55 5.36
C GLU A 190 -22.76 -16.79 4.78
N GLY A 191 -21.68 -16.67 5.57
CA GLY A 191 -20.40 -16.14 5.11
C GLY A 191 -19.83 -16.93 3.92
N TYR A 192 -19.84 -18.26 4.01
CA TYR A 192 -19.42 -19.13 2.93
C TYR A 192 -20.24 -18.93 1.65
N ASP A 193 -21.57 -18.98 1.72
CA ASP A 193 -22.45 -18.84 0.55
C ASP A 193 -22.33 -17.45 -0.08
N ASN A 194 -22.16 -16.40 0.73
CA ASN A 194 -21.94 -15.03 0.26
C ASN A 194 -20.61 -14.87 -0.48
N ILE A 195 -19.53 -15.54 -0.02
CA ILE A 195 -18.25 -15.52 -0.73
C ILE A 195 -18.31 -16.40 -1.98
N ALA A 196 -18.79 -17.64 -1.84
CA ALA A 196 -18.86 -18.61 -2.92
C ALA A 196 -19.72 -18.13 -4.09
N SER A 197 -20.80 -17.38 -3.83
CA SER A 197 -21.65 -16.81 -4.89
C SER A 197 -20.99 -15.67 -5.68
N LYS A 198 -19.93 -15.05 -5.15
CA LYS A 198 -19.17 -13.98 -5.83
C LYS A 198 -17.99 -14.49 -6.65
N ILE A 199 -17.60 -15.74 -6.46
CA ILE A 199 -16.52 -16.37 -7.23
C ILE A 199 -17.11 -16.89 -8.55
N SER A 200 -16.77 -16.20 -9.64
CA SER A 200 -17.18 -16.59 -11.00
C SER A 200 -16.16 -17.52 -11.65
N ASN A 201 -16.57 -18.22 -12.72
CA ASN A 201 -15.66 -19.07 -13.52
C ASN A 201 -14.54 -18.24 -14.17
N GLU A 202 -14.85 -17.02 -14.60
CA GLU A 202 -13.86 -16.05 -15.07
C GLU A 202 -12.84 -15.76 -13.97
N GLY A 203 -13.31 -15.74 -12.72
CA GLY A 203 -12.44 -15.62 -11.59
C GLY A 203 -11.43 -16.77 -11.46
N CYS A 204 -11.92 -18.00 -11.52
CA CYS A 204 -11.06 -19.18 -11.45
C CYS A 204 -9.95 -19.18 -12.52
N SER A 205 -10.23 -18.68 -13.73
CA SER A 205 -9.23 -18.62 -14.81
C SER A 205 -8.00 -17.75 -14.51
N VAL A 206 -8.13 -16.71 -13.67
CA VAL A 206 -6.98 -15.90 -13.26
C VAL A 206 -6.02 -16.70 -12.36
N TRP A 207 -6.58 -17.59 -11.53
CA TRP A 207 -5.79 -18.44 -10.64
C TRP A 207 -5.14 -19.62 -11.41
N GLU A 208 -5.66 -19.98 -12.59
CA GLU A 208 -5.08 -21.00 -13.47
C GLU A 208 -3.72 -20.60 -14.04
N ASP A 209 -3.52 -19.31 -14.27
CA ASP A 209 -2.26 -18.74 -14.79
C ASP A 209 -1.17 -18.67 -13.69
N ILE A 210 -1.56 -18.72 -12.42
CA ILE A 210 -0.62 -18.67 -11.30
C ILE A 210 0.00 -20.06 -11.11
N ARG A 211 1.31 -20.14 -11.34
CA ARG A 211 2.10 -21.35 -11.09
C ARG A 211 2.94 -21.20 -9.83
N PHE A 212 2.73 -22.10 -8.88
CA PHE A 212 3.54 -22.18 -7.66
C PHE A 212 4.33 -23.49 -7.66
N LYS A 213 5.66 -23.39 -7.47
CA LYS A 213 6.60 -24.54 -7.49
C LYS A 213 6.46 -25.45 -8.73
N GLY A 214 6.05 -24.89 -9.87
CA GLY A 214 5.89 -25.61 -11.14
C GLY A 214 4.52 -26.23 -11.36
N ASN A 215 3.64 -26.22 -10.36
CA ASN A 215 2.26 -26.70 -10.44
C ASN A 215 1.30 -25.52 -10.64
N GLN A 216 0.21 -25.75 -11.35
CA GLN A 216 -0.89 -24.78 -11.40
C GLN A 216 -1.58 -24.73 -10.06
N TRP A 217 -1.82 -23.52 -9.58
CA TRP A 217 -2.39 -23.30 -8.27
C TRP A 217 -3.89 -23.65 -8.27
N VAL A 218 -4.58 -23.28 -9.34
CA VAL A 218 -5.89 -23.82 -9.73
C VAL A 218 -5.71 -24.48 -11.10
N GLY A 219 -6.22 -25.70 -11.28
CA GLY A 219 -6.06 -26.42 -12.56
C GLY A 219 -7.12 -26.03 -13.55
N ASP A 220 -6.83 -26.19 -14.86
CA ASP A 220 -7.94 -26.24 -15.81
C ASP A 220 -8.75 -27.53 -15.57
N ASN A 221 -9.99 -27.58 -16.06
CA ASN A 221 -10.87 -28.76 -15.90
C ASN A 221 -10.26 -30.08 -16.46
N THR A 222 -9.09 -30.05 -17.10
CA THR A 222 -8.41 -31.20 -17.73
C THR A 222 -7.06 -31.57 -17.10
N THR A 223 -6.49 -30.72 -16.25
CA THR A 223 -5.18 -30.89 -15.61
C THR A 223 -5.36 -30.74 -14.11
N SER A 224 -4.97 -31.76 -13.35
CA SER A 224 -5.12 -31.85 -11.90
C SER A 224 -4.45 -30.69 -11.16
N GLY A 225 -5.12 -29.56 -11.03
CA GLY A 225 -4.67 -28.44 -10.21
C GLY A 225 -5.46 -28.30 -8.93
N CYS A 226 -4.98 -27.43 -8.05
CA CYS A 226 -5.32 -27.32 -6.62
C CYS A 226 -4.43 -28.12 -5.66
N GLY A 227 -3.11 -28.08 -5.88
CA GLY A 227 -2.12 -28.43 -4.86
C GLY A 227 -2.11 -29.89 -4.40
N GLY A 228 -2.78 -30.81 -5.11
CA GLY A 228 -2.90 -32.21 -4.71
C GLY A 228 -4.33 -32.70 -4.54
N GLY A 229 -5.33 -31.82 -4.67
CA GLY A 229 -6.73 -32.22 -4.83
C GLY A 229 -7.57 -32.25 -3.56
N GLU A 230 -6.97 -32.06 -2.40
CA GLU A 230 -7.68 -31.89 -1.13
C GLU A 230 -7.60 -30.41 -0.69
N PRO A 231 -8.57 -29.92 0.12
CA PRO A 231 -8.57 -28.53 0.55
C PRO A 231 -7.35 -28.15 1.41
N ARG A 232 -6.86 -29.06 2.26
CA ARG A 232 -5.76 -28.75 3.19
C ARG A 232 -4.42 -28.49 2.50
N PRO A 233 -3.95 -29.34 1.56
CA PRO A 233 -2.78 -29.02 0.74
C PRO A 233 -2.88 -27.68 0.02
N PHE A 234 -4.08 -27.32 -0.46
CA PHE A 234 -4.32 -26.02 -1.07
C PHE A 234 -4.12 -24.86 -0.08
N GLN A 235 -4.63 -24.97 1.15
CA GLN A 235 -4.41 -23.96 2.21
C GLN A 235 -2.93 -23.84 2.59
N GLN A 236 -2.20 -24.96 2.68
CA GLN A 236 -0.76 -24.96 2.97
C GLN A 236 0.08 -24.34 1.86
N ASP A 237 -0.23 -24.66 0.60
CA ASP A 237 0.40 -24.03 -0.55
C ASP A 237 0.08 -22.52 -0.60
N PHE A 238 -1.14 -22.14 -0.22
CA PHE A 238 -1.51 -20.73 -0.11
C PHE A 238 -0.74 -20.00 0.98
N ALA A 239 -0.65 -20.56 2.17
CA ALA A 239 0.15 -19.99 3.25
C ALA A 239 1.62 -19.86 2.87
N THR A 240 2.17 -20.88 2.20
CA THR A 240 3.55 -20.83 1.69
C THR A 240 3.72 -19.73 0.64
N TYR A 241 2.76 -19.58 -0.28
CA TYR A 241 2.79 -18.50 -1.27
C TYR A 241 2.75 -17.12 -0.60
N VAL A 242 1.86 -16.93 0.37
CA VAL A 242 1.77 -15.68 1.13
C VAL A 242 3.07 -15.41 1.88
N HIS A 243 3.63 -16.41 2.55
CA HIS A 243 4.89 -16.28 3.25
C HIS A 243 6.06 -15.93 2.28
N ASP A 244 6.17 -16.62 1.15
CA ASP A 244 7.31 -16.46 0.23
C ASP A 244 7.23 -15.16 -0.60
N TYR A 245 6.03 -14.68 -0.94
CA TYR A 245 5.85 -13.51 -1.80
C TYR A 245 5.30 -12.28 -1.09
N VAL A 246 4.36 -12.43 -0.15
CA VAL A 246 3.73 -11.28 0.54
C VAL A 246 4.63 -10.77 1.68
N PHE A 247 5.33 -11.66 2.38
CA PHE A 247 6.21 -11.26 3.49
C PHE A 247 7.39 -10.36 3.04
N PRO A 248 8.13 -10.67 1.95
CA PRO A 248 9.16 -9.76 1.44
C PRO A 248 8.60 -8.41 0.94
N VAL A 249 7.38 -8.41 0.41
CA VAL A 249 6.69 -7.18 0.02
C VAL A 249 6.38 -6.33 1.25
N GLY A 250 5.89 -6.94 2.34
CA GLY A 250 5.70 -6.27 3.64
C GLY A 250 6.97 -5.57 4.14
N PHE A 251 8.13 -6.25 4.10
CA PHE A 251 9.40 -5.62 4.47
C PHE A 251 9.82 -4.49 3.53
N SER A 252 9.57 -4.65 2.23
CA SER A 252 9.87 -3.60 1.24
C SER A 252 9.05 -2.33 1.50
N ILE A 253 7.78 -2.51 1.87
CA ILE A 253 6.88 -1.42 2.25
C ILE A 253 7.35 -0.74 3.55
N LEU A 254 7.79 -1.51 4.54
CA LEU A 254 8.37 -0.97 5.77
C LEU A 254 9.65 -0.17 5.51
N GLY A 255 10.50 -0.66 4.61
CA GLY A 255 11.68 0.07 4.14
C GLY A 255 11.31 1.40 3.47
N LEU A 256 10.27 1.40 2.62
CA LEU A 256 9.74 2.63 2.01
C LEU A 256 9.23 3.61 3.08
N ALA A 257 8.52 3.12 4.11
CA ALA A 257 8.06 3.95 5.21
C ALA A 257 9.23 4.64 5.95
N LEU A 258 10.34 3.94 6.17
CA LEU A 258 11.55 4.54 6.75
C LEU A 258 12.13 5.65 5.86
N VAL A 259 12.19 5.44 4.55
CA VAL A 259 12.66 6.46 3.60
C VAL A 259 11.74 7.69 3.61
N MET A 260 10.42 7.50 3.65
CA MET A 260 9.44 8.58 3.76
C MET A 260 9.58 9.36 5.07
N LEU A 261 9.85 8.68 6.18
CA LEU A 261 10.10 9.31 7.47
C LEU A 261 11.34 10.20 7.42
N VAL A 262 12.46 9.69 6.89
CA VAL A 262 13.70 10.47 6.72
C VAL A 262 13.46 11.68 5.82
N ALA A 263 12.76 11.50 4.68
CA ALA A 263 12.43 12.60 3.78
C ALA A 263 11.57 13.68 4.47
N SER A 264 10.61 13.26 5.31
CA SER A 264 9.77 14.15 6.10
C SER A 264 10.60 14.92 7.13
N CYS A 265 11.51 14.24 7.85
CA CYS A 265 12.44 14.89 8.78
C CYS A 265 13.32 15.93 8.07
N CYS A 266 13.91 15.60 6.92
CA CYS A 266 14.70 16.56 6.14
C CYS A 266 13.86 17.77 5.69
N SER A 267 12.60 17.54 5.33
CA SER A 267 11.67 18.61 4.91
C SER A 267 11.28 19.52 6.09
N CYS A 268 11.06 18.96 7.28
CA CYS A 268 10.89 19.72 8.52
C CYS A 268 12.11 20.59 8.83
N CYS A 269 13.32 20.04 8.71
CA CYS A 269 14.55 20.80 8.95
C CYS A 269 14.67 21.98 7.98
N LEU A 270 14.36 21.79 6.69
CA LEU A 270 14.38 22.85 5.68
C LEU A 270 13.34 23.94 5.95
N LEU A 271 12.15 23.58 6.44
CA LEU A 271 11.12 24.55 6.82
C LEU A 271 11.56 25.39 8.03
N GLY A 272 12.24 24.78 9.00
CA GLY A 272 12.69 25.45 10.22
C GLY A 272 13.86 26.41 10.02
N SER A 273 14.80 26.08 9.14
CA SER A 273 15.99 26.91 8.88
C SER A 273 15.69 28.20 8.13
N ASP A 274 14.66 28.25 7.30
CA ASP A 274 14.25 29.47 6.59
C ASP A 274 13.58 30.51 7.52
N ALA A 275 13.12 30.11 8.72
CA ALA A 275 12.48 31.02 9.68
C ALA A 275 13.47 32.00 10.34
N GLY A 276 14.76 31.64 10.45
CA GLY A 276 15.78 32.48 11.06
C GLY A 276 16.33 33.57 10.12
N SER A 277 16.37 33.31 8.81
CA SER A 277 17.05 34.20 7.86
C SER A 277 16.20 35.40 7.41
N ASP A 278 14.86 35.26 7.40
CA ASP A 278 13.95 36.36 7.02
C ASP A 278 13.93 37.49 8.08
N GLY A 279 14.18 37.17 9.35
CA GLY A 279 14.20 38.15 10.45
C GLY A 279 15.38 39.12 10.38
N ASP A 280 16.52 38.66 9.88
CA ASP A 280 17.72 39.49 9.74
C ASP A 280 17.69 40.33 8.45
N ALA A 281 17.17 39.78 7.35
CA ALA A 281 16.96 40.53 6.12
C ALA A 281 15.96 41.68 6.30
N TYR A 282 14.82 41.45 6.97
CA TYR A 282 13.85 42.51 7.25
C TYR A 282 14.41 43.60 8.17
N LYS A 283 15.24 43.24 9.16
CA LYS A 283 15.94 44.23 10.00
C LYS A 283 16.98 45.04 9.22
N GLN A 284 17.60 44.46 8.20
CA GLN A 284 18.57 45.15 7.36
C GLN A 284 17.90 46.13 6.40
N THR A 285 16.75 45.77 5.80
CA THR A 285 15.99 46.69 4.94
C THR A 285 15.35 47.83 5.75
N ARG A 286 14.81 47.53 6.95
CA ARG A 286 14.23 48.57 7.81
C ARG A 286 15.25 49.57 8.36
N ARG A 287 16.49 49.12 8.64
CA ARG A 287 17.60 50.04 8.98
C ARG A 287 18.03 50.91 7.81
N HIS A 288 17.76 50.51 6.57
CA HIS A 288 18.10 51.31 5.39
C HIS A 288 17.02 52.36 5.09
N ASP A 289 15.76 52.10 5.44
CA ASP A 289 14.65 53.05 5.29
C ASP A 289 14.54 54.05 6.47
N ASP A 290 14.92 53.67 7.69
CA ASP A 290 14.95 54.59 8.84
C ASP A 290 16.22 55.50 8.88
N GLY A 291 17.11 55.37 7.90
CA GLY A 291 18.45 56.00 7.90
C GLY A 291 18.62 57.31 7.14
N THR A 292 17.72 57.68 6.22
CA THR A 292 17.89 58.92 5.42
C THR A 292 16.56 59.40 4.84
N LEU A 293 15.82 60.12 5.68
CA LEU A 293 14.89 61.16 5.25
C LEU A 293 15.35 62.49 5.86
N GLN A 294 16.66 62.79 5.73
CA GLN A 294 17.10 64.18 5.59
C GLN A 294 16.83 64.55 4.13
N LEU A 295 15.59 64.94 3.84
CA LEU A 295 15.33 65.75 2.64
C LEU A 295 15.92 67.12 2.95
N ASP A 296 16.97 67.44 2.21
CA ASP A 296 17.59 68.75 2.14
C ASP A 296 16.51 69.84 1.99
N GLU A 297 16.42 70.68 3.02
CA GLU A 297 15.57 71.87 3.11
C GLU A 297 16.25 73.08 2.41
N GLU A 298 17.09 72.84 1.39
CA GLU A 298 18.04 73.84 0.84
C GLU A 298 17.84 74.17 -0.65
N GLU A 299 16.64 73.99 -1.21
CA GLU A 299 16.36 74.35 -2.62
C GLU A 299 15.06 75.15 -2.84
N SER A 300 14.64 75.97 -1.87
CA SER A 300 13.46 76.86 -2.01
C SER A 300 13.75 78.36 -2.12
N GLU A 301 15.00 78.81 -2.30
CA GLU A 301 15.32 80.25 -2.32
C GLU A 301 15.83 80.84 -3.65
N THR A 302 15.79 80.11 -4.78
CA THR A 302 16.35 80.62 -6.05
C THR A 302 15.35 80.80 -7.20
N ILE A 303 14.04 80.90 -6.91
CA ILE A 303 13.03 81.29 -7.93
C ILE A 303 12.12 82.40 -7.38
N ALA A 304 12.72 83.54 -7.03
CA ALA A 304 11.98 84.78 -6.73
C ALA A 304 12.53 86.03 -7.42
N LEU A 305 13.49 85.92 -8.34
CA LEU A 305 13.98 87.04 -9.16
C LEU A 305 14.45 86.55 -10.53
N ALA A 306 13.50 86.32 -11.44
CA ALA A 306 13.68 86.39 -12.90
C ALA A 306 12.33 86.67 -13.56
#